data_AF-A0A3B0VPS6-F1
#
_entry.id   AF-A0A3B0VPS6-F1
#
_cell.length_a   1.000
_cell.length_b   1.000
_cell.length_c   1.000
_cell.angle_alpha   90.00
_cell.angle_beta   90.00
_cell.angle_gamma   90.00
#
_symmetry.space_group_name_H-M   'P 1'
#
loop_
_entity.id
_entity.type
_entity.pdbx_description
1 polymer ?
#
loop_
_entity_poly.entity_id
_entity_poly.type
_entity_poly.pdbx_seq_one_letter_code
_entity_poly.pdbx_strand_id
1 'polypeptide(L)'
;MKKNQKQADGQGLVEYALILVLVAVIVIAILTLLGPQVGNVFSRVIDGLGVVSTGGGGGGGSTPPATVTAVTSFRASGGTDVVVTISVSASTTITAVDSQSGQSSSQACNTSCNVTLTAVGANAGSVTVTAVGGSSMSAAYPSGS
;
A
#
# COMPACT_ATOMS: atom_id res chain seq x y z
N MET A 1 -71.51 7.32 10.11
CA MET A 1 -70.33 6.44 10.25
C MET A 1 -69.50 6.53 8.98
N LYS A 2 -68.25 7.01 9.04
CA LYS A 2 -67.17 6.72 8.07
C LYS A 2 -65.88 7.42 8.56
N LYS A 3 -65.11 6.71 9.38
CA LYS A 3 -63.77 7.14 9.83
C LYS A 3 -62.81 6.83 8.69
N ASN A 4 -62.30 7.87 8.02
CA ASN A 4 -61.25 7.75 7.02
C ASN A 4 -59.89 7.70 7.73
N GLN A 5 -59.43 6.50 8.07
CA GLN A 5 -58.04 6.28 8.46
C GLN A 5 -57.21 6.11 7.18
N LYS A 6 -56.59 7.20 6.70
CA LYS A 6 -55.56 7.10 5.66
C LYS A 6 -54.21 6.88 6.33
N GLN A 7 -53.51 5.85 5.83
CA GLN A 7 -52.24 5.34 6.31
C GLN A 7 -51.21 6.47 6.51
N ALA A 8 -50.65 6.59 7.71
CA ALA A 8 -49.61 7.55 8.03
C ALA A 8 -48.51 6.89 8.86
N ASP A 9 -47.87 5.83 8.34
CA ASP A 9 -46.78 5.14 9.07
C ASP A 9 -45.61 4.65 8.18
N GLY A 10 -45.60 4.96 6.87
CA GLY A 10 -44.55 4.47 5.96
C GLY A 10 -43.54 5.52 5.47
N GLN A 11 -43.82 6.81 5.67
CA GLN A 11 -43.11 7.87 4.93
C GLN A 11 -41.78 8.29 5.56
N GLY A 12 -41.61 8.15 6.87
CA GLY A 12 -40.34 8.45 7.55
C GLY A 12 -39.27 7.39 7.32
N LEU A 13 -39.65 6.11 7.19
CA LEU A 13 -38.71 4.99 7.07
C LEU A 13 -37.87 5.06 5.79
N VAL A 14 -38.45 5.57 4.70
CA VAL A 14 -37.75 5.71 3.42
C VAL A 14 -36.82 6.93 3.41
N GLU A 15 -37.18 8.04 4.07
CA GLU A 15 -36.33 9.22 4.16
C GLU A 15 -35.05 8.93 4.95
N TYR A 16 -35.17 8.23 6.08
CA TYR A 16 -34.00 7.82 6.85
C TYR A 16 -33.15 6.79 6.09
N ALA A 17 -33.77 5.86 5.35
CA ALA A 17 -33.04 4.92 4.53
C ALA A 17 -32.20 5.61 3.44
N LEU A 18 -32.74 6.65 2.79
CA LEU A 18 -32.03 7.40 1.75
C LEU A 18 -30.84 8.19 2.33
N ILE A 19 -30.99 8.78 3.51
CA ILE A 19 -29.89 9.45 4.21
C ILE A 19 -28.80 8.44 4.60
N LEU A 20 -29.17 7.26 5.09
CA LEU A 20 -28.21 6.22 5.45
C LEU A 20 -27.41 5.73 4.24
N VAL A 21 -28.04 5.58 3.07
CA VAL A 21 -27.34 5.22 1.82
C VAL A 21 -26.36 6.32 1.40
N LEU A 22 -26.77 7.58 1.46
CA LEU A 22 -25.90 8.71 1.13
C LEU A 22 -24.68 8.78 2.04
N VAL A 23 -24.87 8.62 3.35
CA VAL A 23 -23.78 8.58 4.33
C VAL A 23 -22.85 7.39 4.08
N ALA A 24 -23.39 6.21 3.76
CA ALA A 24 -22.60 5.02 3.47
C ALA A 24 -21.65 5.23 2.27
N VAL A 25 -22.13 5.87 1.19
CA VAL A 25 -21.29 6.19 0.01
C VAL A 25 -20.15 7.13 0.40
N ILE A 26 -20.43 8.16 1.20
CA ILE A 26 -19.43 9.12 1.67
C ILE A 26 -18.35 8.40 2.51
N VAL A 27 -18.74 7.52 3.43
CA VAL A 27 -17.81 6.78 4.28
C VAL A 27 -16.89 5.89 3.46
N ILE A 28 -17.42 5.16 2.47
CA ILE A 28 -16.61 4.31 1.59
C ILE A 28 -15.59 5.17 0.82
N ALA A 29 -16.02 6.30 0.25
CA ALA A 29 -15.12 7.20 -0.46
C ALA A 29 -13.97 7.68 0.44
N ILE A 30 -14.27 8.10 1.67
CA ILE A 30 -13.25 8.57 2.62
C ILE A 30 -12.27 7.44 2.99
N LEU A 31 -12.77 6.23 3.30
CA LEU A 31 -11.92 5.09 3.69
C LEU A 31 -10.99 4.65 2.55
N THR A 32 -11.46 4.68 1.30
CA THR A 32 -10.61 4.34 0.14
C THR A 32 -9.50 5.34 -0.11
N LEU A 33 -9.73 6.63 0.15
CA LEU A 33 -8.73 7.69 -0.04
C LEU A 33 -7.73 7.78 1.11
N LEU A 34 -8.20 7.63 2.35
CA LEU A 34 -7.36 7.77 3.55
C LEU A 34 -6.65 6.47 3.94
N GLY A 35 -7.20 5.30 3.61
CA GLY A 35 -6.61 4.00 3.98
C GLY A 35 -5.12 3.86 3.66
N PRO A 36 -4.68 4.12 2.41
CA PRO A 36 -3.27 4.02 2.04
C PRO A 36 -2.39 5.07 2.72
N GLN A 37 -2.92 6.30 2.92
CA GLN A 37 -2.19 7.39 3.56
C GLN A 37 -1.89 7.07 5.03
N VAL A 38 -2.87 6.52 5.76
CA VAL A 38 -2.69 6.09 7.16
C VAL A 38 -1.68 4.93 7.24
N GLY A 39 -1.73 3.98 6.32
CA GLY A 39 -0.76 2.88 6.26
C GLY A 39 0.69 3.35 6.05
N ASN A 40 0.90 4.33 5.17
CA ASN A 40 2.22 4.94 4.93
C ASN A 40 2.74 5.68 6.17
N VAL A 41 1.89 6.44 6.88
CA VAL A 41 2.29 7.13 8.12
C VAL A 41 2.68 6.13 9.22
N PHE A 42 1.88 5.08 9.41
CA PHE A 42 2.17 4.07 10.42
C PHE A 42 3.45 3.29 10.09
N SER A 43 3.70 2.98 8.81
CA SER A 43 4.95 2.35 8.35
C SER A 43 6.16 3.23 8.66
N ARG A 44 6.09 4.55 8.40
CA ARG A 44 7.16 5.50 8.74
C ARG A 44 7.40 5.60 10.25
N VAL A 45 6.34 5.53 11.06
CA VAL A 45 6.45 5.55 12.52
C VAL A 45 7.08 4.26 13.04
N ILE A 46 6.72 3.10 12.49
CA ILE A 46 7.38 1.83 12.83
C ILE A 46 8.85 1.85 12.40
N ASP A 47 9.19 2.37 11.22
CA ASP A 47 10.59 2.50 10.81
C ASP A 47 11.38 3.46 11.72
N GLY A 48 10.73 4.52 12.21
CA GLY A 48 11.34 5.49 13.11
C GLY A 48 11.43 5.06 14.59
N LEU A 49 10.49 4.23 15.06
CA LEU A 49 10.45 3.66 16.41
C LEU A 49 11.07 2.26 16.48
N GLY A 50 11.31 1.65 15.33
CA GLY A 50 11.91 0.35 15.12
C GLY A 50 13.37 0.40 15.47
N VAL A 51 13.64 0.18 16.76
CA VAL A 51 14.58 -0.84 17.19
C VAL A 51 14.91 -1.77 16.03
N VAL A 52 16.19 -1.79 15.69
CA VAL A 52 16.76 -2.53 14.58
C VAL A 52 15.98 -3.83 14.36
N SER A 53 15.11 -3.85 13.35
CA SER A 53 14.71 -5.11 12.72
C SER A 53 15.91 -5.56 11.89
N THR A 54 17.03 -5.81 12.57
CA THR A 54 17.79 -7.00 12.24
C THR A 54 16.77 -8.12 12.30
N GLY A 55 16.42 -8.68 11.14
CA GLY A 55 16.03 -10.07 11.10
C GLY A 55 17.04 -10.81 11.98
N GLY A 56 16.56 -11.45 13.05
CA GLY A 56 17.42 -11.88 14.15
C GLY A 56 18.55 -12.81 13.70
N GLY A 57 19.73 -12.63 14.30
CA GLY A 57 20.85 -13.56 14.21
C GLY A 57 22.18 -12.87 14.53
N GLY A 58 22.65 -13.01 15.78
CA GLY A 58 23.84 -12.33 16.29
C GLY A 58 25.15 -12.68 15.58
N GLY A 59 26.08 -11.73 15.60
CA GLY A 59 27.47 -11.90 15.20
C GLY A 59 28.11 -10.54 14.94
N GLY A 60 28.96 -10.07 15.87
CA GLY A 60 29.76 -8.87 15.69
C GLY A 60 30.69 -9.02 14.49
N GLY A 61 30.26 -8.50 13.35
CA GLY A 61 31.05 -8.39 12.13
C GLY A 61 30.64 -7.12 11.42
N SER A 62 31.63 -6.26 11.13
CA SER A 62 31.51 -5.07 10.30
C SER A 62 31.05 -5.43 8.90
N THR A 63 29.77 -5.76 8.73
CA THR A 63 29.18 -6.01 7.42
C THR A 63 28.75 -4.64 6.89
N PRO A 64 29.33 -4.15 5.79
CA PRO A 64 28.94 -2.86 5.23
C PRO A 64 27.43 -2.83 4.98
N PRO A 65 26.78 -1.67 5.13
CA PRO A 65 25.34 -1.55 4.92
C PRO A 65 25.02 -2.02 3.51
N ALA A 66 24.14 -3.03 3.40
CA ALA A 66 23.68 -3.54 2.12
C ALA A 66 23.05 -2.41 1.30
N THR A 67 23.45 -2.33 0.04
CA THR A 67 23.02 -1.29 -0.90
C THR A 67 22.11 -1.89 -1.97
N VAL A 68 21.10 -1.13 -2.38
CA VAL A 68 20.25 -1.49 -3.52
C VAL A 68 21.05 -1.24 -4.79
N THR A 69 21.33 -2.30 -5.56
CA THR A 69 22.21 -2.25 -6.73
C THR A 69 21.43 -2.16 -8.04
N ALA A 70 20.23 -2.75 -8.08
CA ALA A 70 19.31 -2.64 -9.21
C ALA A 70 17.85 -2.79 -8.75
N VAL A 71 16.97 -2.05 -9.40
CA VAL A 71 15.50 -2.19 -9.26
C VAL A 71 14.90 -2.13 -10.65
N THR A 72 14.06 -3.11 -10.96
CA THR A 72 13.25 -3.12 -12.18
C THR A 72 11.81 -3.39 -11.81
N SER A 73 10.88 -2.60 -12.32
CA SER A 73 9.45 -2.78 -12.11
C SER A 73 8.77 -3.10 -13.44
N PHE A 74 7.87 -4.07 -13.42
CA PHE A 74 7.07 -4.51 -14.55
C PHE A 74 5.63 -4.66 -14.12
N ARG A 75 4.71 -4.19 -14.96
CA ARG A 75 3.28 -4.38 -14.75
C ARG A 75 2.82 -5.67 -15.41
N ALA A 76 2.19 -6.56 -14.64
CA ALA A 76 1.61 -7.78 -15.19
C ALA A 76 0.52 -7.43 -16.22
N SER A 77 0.61 -8.00 -17.43
CA SER A 77 -0.34 -7.72 -18.52
C SER A 77 -1.76 -8.10 -18.12
N GLY A 78 -2.69 -7.14 -18.16
CA GLY A 78 -4.09 -7.34 -17.80
C GLY A 78 -4.41 -7.16 -16.31
N GLY A 79 -3.48 -6.65 -15.49
CA GLY A 79 -3.68 -6.42 -14.05
C GLY A 79 -3.26 -5.03 -13.57
N THR A 80 -3.70 -4.68 -12.37
CA THR A 80 -3.26 -3.48 -11.63
C THR A 80 -2.05 -3.75 -10.74
N ASP A 81 -1.42 -4.91 -10.89
CA ASP A 81 -0.30 -5.37 -10.06
C ASP A 81 1.03 -5.04 -10.73
N VAL A 82 1.99 -4.61 -9.90
CA VAL A 82 3.35 -4.31 -10.33
C VAL A 82 4.32 -5.26 -9.62
N VAL A 83 5.02 -6.05 -10.41
CA VAL A 83 6.09 -6.93 -9.96
C VAL A 83 7.40 -6.15 -10.00
N VAL A 84 8.11 -6.13 -8.88
CA VAL A 84 9.36 -5.41 -8.70
C VAL A 84 10.44 -6.43 -8.42
N THR A 85 11.48 -6.45 -9.23
CA THR A 85 12.67 -7.26 -9.00
C THR A 85 13.77 -6.35 -8.47
N ILE A 86 14.32 -6.73 -7.32
CA ILE A 86 15.33 -5.96 -6.60
C ILE A 86 16.60 -6.80 -6.53
N SER A 87 17.76 -6.17 -6.70
CA SER A 87 19.07 -6.76 -6.43
C SER A 87 19.80 -5.94 -5.37
N VAL A 88 20.40 -6.61 -4.40
CA VAL A 88 21.12 -5.99 -3.28
C VAL A 88 22.51 -6.58 -3.13
N SER A 89 23.45 -5.79 -2.62
CA SER A 89 24.85 -6.20 -2.45
C SER A 89 25.09 -7.16 -1.28
N ALA A 90 24.14 -7.25 -0.33
CA ALA A 90 24.15 -8.20 0.78
C ALA A 90 22.72 -8.37 1.35
N SER A 91 22.52 -9.40 2.17
CA SER A 91 21.20 -9.72 2.74
C SER A 91 20.68 -8.60 3.64
N THR A 92 19.51 -8.04 3.31
CA THR A 92 18.93 -6.88 3.98
C THR A 92 17.41 -6.84 3.84
N THR A 93 16.73 -6.12 4.72
CA THR A 93 15.30 -5.87 4.57
C THR A 93 15.09 -4.67 3.65
N ILE A 94 14.23 -4.82 2.65
CA ILE A 94 13.84 -3.74 1.73
C ILE A 94 12.37 -3.40 1.93
N THR A 95 12.04 -2.14 1.70
CA THR A 95 10.67 -1.63 1.67
C THR A 95 10.44 -1.01 0.29
N ALA A 96 9.58 -1.62 -0.50
CA ALA A 96 9.15 -1.11 -1.80
C ALA A 96 7.85 -0.31 -1.62
N VAL A 97 7.80 0.92 -2.13
CA VAL A 97 6.65 1.83 -2.03
C VAL A 97 6.25 2.33 -3.41
N ASP A 98 4.99 2.16 -3.76
CA ASP A 98 4.39 2.65 -5.00
C ASP A 98 3.99 4.13 -4.92
N SER A 99 4.24 4.89 -5.99
CA SER A 99 3.93 6.32 -6.04
C SER A 99 2.46 6.66 -6.30
N GLN A 100 1.66 5.74 -6.85
CA GLN A 100 0.26 6.01 -7.21
C GLN A 100 -0.69 5.72 -6.06
N SER A 101 -0.59 4.52 -5.54
CA SER A 101 -1.49 3.99 -4.52
C SER A 101 -0.95 4.19 -3.11
N GLY A 102 0.35 4.44 -2.95
CA GLY A 102 1.02 4.41 -1.65
C GLY A 102 1.17 2.99 -1.09
N GLN A 103 0.90 1.94 -1.89
CA GLN A 103 1.11 0.56 -1.48
C GLN A 103 2.57 0.33 -1.11
N SER A 104 2.79 -0.36 0.02
CA SER A 104 4.12 -0.67 0.51
C SER A 104 4.24 -2.14 0.86
N SER A 105 5.39 -2.74 0.56
CA SER A 105 5.70 -4.11 0.91
C SER A 105 7.14 -4.18 1.43
N SER A 106 7.30 -4.71 2.64
CA SER A 106 8.60 -4.90 3.27
C SER A 106 8.94 -6.39 3.30
N GLN A 107 10.13 -6.75 2.82
CA GLN A 107 10.56 -8.13 2.67
C GLN A 107 12.08 -8.25 2.84
N ALA A 108 12.54 -9.36 3.42
CA ALA A 108 13.96 -9.70 3.44
C ALA A 108 14.44 -10.09 2.03
N CYS A 109 15.53 -9.46 1.58
CA CYS A 109 16.13 -9.61 0.25
C CYS A 109 17.60 -10.01 0.40
N ASN A 110 18.03 -11.10 -0.24
CA ASN A 110 19.38 -11.64 -0.09
C ASN A 110 20.37 -11.12 -1.14
N THR A 111 20.23 -11.54 -2.39
CA THR A 111 21.01 -11.15 -3.57
C THR A 111 20.07 -10.65 -4.64
N SER A 112 18.92 -11.32 -4.78
CA SER A 112 17.78 -10.82 -5.55
C SER A 112 16.47 -11.32 -4.96
N CYS A 113 15.44 -10.48 -5.00
CA CYS A 113 14.10 -10.82 -4.56
C CYS A 113 13.06 -10.15 -5.46
N ASN A 114 11.88 -10.76 -5.54
CA ASN A 114 10.72 -10.19 -6.21
C ASN A 114 9.67 -9.80 -5.18
N VAL A 115 9.08 -8.63 -5.36
CA VAL A 115 7.97 -8.11 -4.56
C VAL A 115 6.81 -7.81 -5.51
N THR A 116 5.60 -8.18 -5.13
CA THR A 116 4.40 -7.84 -5.91
C THR A 116 3.59 -6.80 -5.14
N LEU A 117 3.47 -5.61 -5.70
CA LEU A 117 2.60 -4.56 -5.20
C LEU A 117 1.25 -4.72 -5.90
N THR A 118 0.25 -5.18 -5.16
CA THR A 118 -1.08 -5.43 -5.70
C THR A 118 -1.92 -4.15 -5.68
N ALA A 119 -2.83 -4.01 -6.66
CA ALA A 119 -3.78 -2.91 -6.72
C ALA A 119 -3.13 -1.50 -6.72
N VAL A 120 -2.02 -1.32 -7.44
CA VAL A 120 -1.33 0.00 -7.51
C VAL A 120 -2.03 1.04 -8.38
N GLY A 121 -3.05 0.63 -9.14
CA GLY A 121 -3.77 1.49 -10.09
C GLY A 121 -3.29 1.33 -11.54
N ALA A 122 -4.02 1.93 -12.48
CA ALA A 122 -3.81 1.75 -13.92
C ALA A 122 -2.86 2.77 -14.56
N ASN A 123 -2.49 3.87 -13.89
CA ASN A 123 -1.63 4.88 -14.52
C ASN A 123 -0.17 4.43 -14.56
N ALA A 124 0.68 5.20 -15.24
CA ALA A 124 2.12 5.03 -15.14
C ALA A 124 2.59 5.61 -13.79
N GLY A 125 3.65 5.03 -13.22
CA GLY A 125 4.18 5.45 -11.93
C GLY A 125 5.58 4.90 -11.69
N SER A 126 6.05 5.02 -10.45
CA SER A 126 7.35 4.51 -10.02
C SER A 126 7.25 3.82 -8.68
N VAL A 127 8.06 2.78 -8.49
CA VAL A 127 8.27 2.15 -7.19
C VAL A 127 9.61 2.62 -6.64
N THR A 128 9.61 3.11 -5.40
CA THR A 128 10.82 3.44 -4.65
C THR A 128 11.12 2.31 -3.67
N VAL A 129 12.30 1.71 -3.79
CA VAL A 129 12.78 0.66 -2.89
C VAL A 129 13.80 1.27 -1.95
N THR A 130 13.64 1.05 -0.65
CA THR A 130 14.55 1.51 0.39
C THR A 130 15.03 0.33 1.23
N ALA A 131 16.35 0.12 1.32
CA ALA A 131 16.94 -0.84 2.23
C ALA A 131 17.10 -0.25 3.64
N VAL A 132 17.11 -1.10 4.68
CA VAL A 132 17.32 -0.67 6.08
C VAL A 132 18.66 0.05 6.33
N GLY A 133 19.62 -0.07 5.40
CA GLY A 133 20.87 0.71 5.39
C GLY A 133 20.74 2.13 4.81
N GLY A 134 19.54 2.58 4.46
CA GLY A 134 19.27 3.90 3.88
C GLY A 134 19.51 4.01 2.37
N SER A 135 20.01 2.95 1.74
CA SER A 135 20.14 2.91 0.27
C SER A 135 18.76 2.82 -0.38
N SER A 136 18.47 3.71 -1.33
CA SER A 136 17.23 3.68 -2.07
C SER A 136 17.43 3.78 -3.58
N MET A 137 16.53 3.17 -4.34
CA MET A 137 16.51 3.21 -5.79
C MET A 137 15.07 3.10 -6.28
N SER A 138 14.75 3.83 -7.35
CA SER A 138 13.40 3.85 -7.93
C SER A 138 13.39 3.27 -9.34
N ALA A 139 12.31 2.58 -9.68
CA ALA A 139 12.07 2.07 -11.03
C ALA A 139 10.67 2.45 -11.52
N ALA A 140 10.60 2.99 -12.73
CA ALA A 140 9.34 3.37 -13.38
C ALA A 140 8.66 2.16 -14.05
N TYR A 141 7.34 2.12 -13.99
CA TYR A 141 6.51 1.14 -14.68
C TYR A 141 5.45 1.84 -15.55
N PRO A 142 5.07 1.26 -16.70
CA PRO A 142 4.11 1.86 -17.62
C PRO A 142 2.66 1.81 -17.09
N SER A 143 1.76 2.58 -17.69
CA SER A 143 0.32 2.46 -17.46
C SER A 143 -0.19 1.08 -17.89
N GLY A 144 -1.15 0.55 -17.13
CA GLY A 144 -1.88 -0.65 -17.50
C GLY A 144 -2.91 -0.32 -18.56
N SER A 145 -2.91 -1.10 -19.64
CA SER A 145 -3.94 -1.11 -20.68
C SER A 145 -5.03 -2.10 -20.32
#